data_AF-A0A8T3Z4Y4-F1
#
_entry.id   AF-A0A8T3Z4Y4-F1
#
_cell.length_a   1.000
_cell.length_b   1.000
_cell.length_c   1.000
_cell.angle_alpha   90.00
_cell.angle_beta   90.00
_cell.angle_gamma   90.00
#
_symmetry.space_group_name_H-M   'P 1'
#
loop_
_entity.id
_entity.type
_entity.pdbx_description
1 polymer ?
#
loop_
_entity_poly.entity_id
_entity_poly.type
_entity_poly.pdbx_seq_one_letter_code
_entity_poly.pdbx_strand_id
1 'polypeptide(L)'
;MMSTKPNVQRRDDHQADLSQRRDVLAAHLSKELRKQYKRRSMSLRKGDEVKIIRGEHFGKVGEIVDIDLKKYMIFVNGVTIKRTVGTEKQVAIEPSNVVITSMKLDDNMRQRILLRKVKEVVVPKKEVKVEPKVEAKTEIAVASDAKAEHDHSSHAGHDHAGHDHASHDHAGHDHVAHDPAKSEKKEHPTYAKPAKKKATTSAQKEKGY
;
A
#
# COMPACT_ATOMS: atom_id res chain seq x y z
N MET A 1 13.22 -0.65 19.99
CA MET A 1 13.48 0.66 19.35
C MET A 1 14.14 0.42 18.01
N MET A 2 13.73 1.12 16.95
CA MET A 2 14.36 1.03 15.63
C MET A 2 15.62 1.90 15.61
N SER A 3 16.70 1.40 15.01
CA SER A 3 17.93 2.18 14.83
C SER A 3 17.73 3.24 13.74
N THR A 4 18.24 4.46 13.92
CA THR A 4 18.24 5.52 12.88
C THR A 4 19.36 5.31 11.85
N LYS A 5 20.33 4.42 12.12
CA LYS A 5 21.51 4.23 11.26
C LYS A 5 21.14 3.51 9.95
N PRO A 6 21.39 4.08 8.77
CA PRO A 6 20.98 3.48 7.49
C PRO A 6 21.55 2.08 7.25
N ASN A 7 22.81 1.84 7.60
CA ASN A 7 23.45 0.53 7.40
C ASN A 7 22.82 -0.57 8.26
N VAL A 8 22.33 -0.23 9.45
CA VAL A 8 21.66 -1.18 10.35
C VAL A 8 20.27 -1.50 9.78
N GLN A 9 19.50 -0.50 9.39
CA GLN A 9 18.17 -0.68 8.78
C GLN A 9 18.24 -1.57 7.52
N ARG A 10 19.15 -1.27 6.58
CA ARG A 10 19.32 -2.08 5.36
C ARG A 10 19.71 -3.53 5.65
N ARG A 11 20.57 -3.74 6.64
CA ARG A 11 20.97 -5.09 7.07
C ARG A 11 19.76 -5.84 7.65
N ASP A 12 19.00 -5.18 8.51
CA ASP A 12 17.84 -5.77 9.18
C ASP A 12 16.75 -6.14 8.14
N ASP A 13 16.48 -5.30 7.14
CA ASP A 13 15.55 -5.61 6.04
C ASP A 13 16.01 -6.79 5.18
N HIS A 14 17.32 -6.90 4.93
CA HIS A 14 17.89 -7.99 4.16
C HIS A 14 17.86 -9.32 4.94
N GLN A 15 18.03 -9.27 6.26
CA GLN A 15 18.06 -10.43 7.17
C GLN A 15 16.69 -10.77 7.77
N ALA A 16 15.66 -9.95 7.51
CA ALA A 16 14.32 -10.13 8.03
C ALA A 16 13.75 -11.54 7.76
N ASP A 17 13.04 -12.09 8.74
CA ASP A 17 12.31 -13.34 8.60
C ASP A 17 11.06 -13.16 7.73
N LEU A 18 10.56 -14.25 7.12
CA LEU A 18 9.42 -14.26 6.21
C LEU A 18 8.17 -13.57 6.77
N SER A 19 7.92 -13.69 8.08
CA SER A 19 6.80 -13.01 8.74
C SER A 19 6.95 -11.49 8.69
N GLN A 20 8.15 -10.98 8.99
CA GLN A 20 8.46 -9.55 8.92
C GLN A 20 8.40 -9.04 7.47
N ARG A 21 8.89 -9.84 6.50
CA ARG A 21 8.83 -9.46 5.07
C ARG A 21 7.41 -9.27 4.58
N ARG A 22 6.48 -10.09 5.08
CA ARG A 22 5.06 -10.00 4.74
C ARG A 22 4.43 -8.68 5.19
N ASP A 23 4.83 -8.16 6.34
CA ASP A 23 4.33 -6.88 6.83
C ASP A 23 4.86 -5.70 6.00
N VAL A 24 6.11 -5.81 5.53
CA VAL A 24 6.76 -4.84 4.64
C VAL A 24 6.14 -4.87 3.23
N LEU A 25 5.73 -6.03 2.73
CA LEU A 25 5.04 -6.23 1.44
C LEU A 25 3.59 -5.73 1.47
N ALA A 26 3.43 -4.41 1.64
CA ALA A 26 2.16 -3.71 1.62
C ALA A 26 2.08 -2.73 0.46
N ALA A 27 0.87 -2.58 -0.09
CA ALA A 27 0.58 -1.62 -1.14
C ALA A 27 -0.52 -0.64 -0.71
N HIS A 28 -0.62 0.45 -1.44
CA HIS A 28 -1.63 1.47 -1.21
C HIS A 28 -3.02 0.97 -1.62
N LEU A 29 -4.04 1.26 -0.81
CA LEU A 29 -5.43 1.01 -1.19
C LEU A 29 -5.93 2.09 -2.17
N SER A 30 -6.87 1.74 -3.05
CA SER A 30 -7.57 2.70 -3.92
C SER A 30 -8.33 3.74 -3.09
N LYS A 31 -8.68 4.89 -3.70
CA LYS A 31 -9.39 5.97 -2.99
C LYS A 31 -10.72 5.50 -2.39
N GLU A 32 -11.42 4.59 -3.08
CA GLU A 32 -12.68 4.00 -2.64
C GLU A 32 -12.49 3.09 -1.42
N LEU A 33 -11.55 2.15 -1.50
CA LEU A 33 -11.22 1.25 -0.39
C LEU A 33 -10.67 2.01 0.84
N ARG A 34 -9.92 3.09 0.62
CA ARG A 34 -9.44 3.97 1.69
C ARG A 34 -10.60 4.61 2.45
N LYS A 35 -11.64 5.08 1.75
CA LYS A 35 -12.83 5.66 2.36
C LYS A 35 -13.60 4.61 3.16
N GLN A 36 -13.80 3.43 2.59
CA GLN A 36 -14.54 2.34 3.21
C GLN A 36 -13.87 1.83 4.50
N TYR A 37 -12.57 1.54 4.44
CA TYR A 37 -11.86 0.88 5.55
C TYR A 37 -11.03 1.83 6.42
N LYS A 38 -10.97 3.13 6.09
CA LYS A 38 -10.18 4.16 6.81
C LYS A 38 -8.71 3.76 7.00
N ARG A 39 -8.12 3.10 5.99
CA ARG A 39 -6.74 2.58 5.97
C ARG A 39 -6.02 3.07 4.72
N ARG A 40 -4.73 3.41 4.83
CA ARG A 40 -3.92 3.89 3.70
C ARG A 40 -3.34 2.75 2.85
N SER A 41 -2.93 1.67 3.48
CA SER A 41 -2.28 0.52 2.87
C SER A 41 -2.67 -0.78 3.57
N MET A 42 -2.44 -1.90 2.87
CA MET A 42 -2.59 -3.25 3.40
C MET A 42 -1.55 -4.19 2.76
N SER A 43 -1.15 -5.23 3.50
CA SER A 43 -0.32 -6.32 2.99
C SER A 43 -1.01 -7.01 1.80
N LEU A 44 -0.23 -7.26 0.75
CA LEU A 44 -0.70 -7.93 -0.47
C LEU A 44 -0.94 -9.41 -0.24
N ARG A 45 -1.93 -9.96 -0.95
CA ARG A 45 -2.17 -11.41 -1.02
C ARG A 45 -2.41 -11.86 -2.46
N LYS A 46 -2.18 -13.15 -2.69
CA LYS A 46 -2.58 -13.82 -3.93
C LYS A 46 -4.09 -13.66 -4.11
N GLY A 47 -4.48 -13.27 -5.31
CA GLY A 47 -5.88 -13.01 -5.66
C GLY A 47 -6.41 -11.62 -5.33
N ASP A 48 -5.55 -10.68 -4.88
CA ASP A 48 -5.93 -9.27 -4.88
C ASP A 48 -5.78 -8.70 -6.29
N GLU A 49 -6.68 -7.80 -6.68
CA GLU A 49 -6.61 -7.09 -7.94
C GLU A 49 -5.88 -5.77 -7.73
N VAL A 50 -4.92 -5.50 -8.61
CA VAL A 50 -4.04 -4.37 -8.48
C VAL A 50 -3.84 -3.61 -9.78
N LYS A 51 -3.63 -2.30 -9.65
CA LYS A 51 -3.30 -1.38 -10.74
C LYS A 51 -1.87 -0.87 -10.57
N ILE A 52 -1.08 -0.94 -11.64
CA ILE A 52 0.30 -0.47 -11.66
C ILE A 52 0.31 1.05 -11.91
N ILE A 53 1.02 1.79 -11.05
CA ILE A 53 1.07 3.25 -11.06
C ILE A 53 2.42 3.80 -11.54
N ARG A 54 3.46 2.96 -11.64
CA ARG A 54 4.80 3.38 -12.06
C ARG A 54 5.49 2.29 -12.87
N GLY A 55 6.47 2.69 -13.67
CA GLY A 55 7.28 1.79 -14.52
C GLY A 55 6.68 1.55 -15.90
N GLU A 56 7.29 0.64 -16.65
CA GLU A 56 6.94 0.32 -18.05
C GLU A 56 5.51 -0.20 -18.21
N HIS A 57 4.98 -0.85 -17.18
CA HIS A 57 3.64 -1.46 -17.18
C HIS A 57 2.57 -0.57 -16.55
N PHE A 58 2.80 0.75 -16.55
CA PHE A 58 1.86 1.75 -16.04
C PHE A 58 0.44 1.56 -16.59
N GLY A 59 -0.56 1.73 -15.72
CA GLY A 59 -1.97 1.71 -16.10
C GLY A 59 -2.58 0.32 -16.23
N LYS A 60 -1.78 -0.74 -16.35
CA LYS A 60 -2.28 -2.11 -16.41
C LYS A 60 -2.91 -2.51 -15.06
N VAL A 61 -4.00 -3.26 -15.16
CA VAL A 61 -4.73 -3.83 -14.03
C VAL A 61 -4.67 -5.35 -14.15
N GLY A 62 -4.47 -6.04 -13.03
CA GLY A 62 -4.48 -7.50 -13.01
C GLY A 62 -4.50 -8.07 -11.60
N GLU A 63 -4.82 -9.36 -11.51
CA GLU A 63 -4.79 -10.13 -10.27
C GLU A 63 -3.36 -10.55 -9.91
N ILE A 64 -3.03 -10.57 -8.63
CA ILE A 64 -1.75 -11.10 -8.14
C ILE A 64 -1.76 -12.63 -8.21
N VAL A 65 -0.88 -13.18 -9.03
CA VAL A 65 -0.69 -14.63 -9.20
C VAL A 65 0.17 -15.19 -8.07
N ASP A 66 1.32 -14.57 -7.84
CA ASP A 66 2.27 -15.04 -6.84
C ASP A 66 3.02 -13.87 -6.16
N ILE A 67 3.54 -14.15 -4.97
CA ILE A 67 4.27 -13.19 -4.13
C ILE A 67 5.56 -13.84 -3.66
N ASP A 68 6.68 -13.28 -4.11
CA ASP A 68 8.02 -13.67 -3.70
C ASP A 68 8.44 -12.88 -2.46
N LEU A 69 8.15 -13.43 -1.27
CA LEU A 69 8.54 -12.82 0.01
C LEU A 69 10.06 -12.61 0.13
N LYS A 70 10.87 -13.52 -0.44
CA LYS A 70 12.34 -13.44 -0.38
C LYS A 70 12.90 -12.24 -1.13
N LYS A 71 12.26 -11.83 -2.22
CA LYS A 71 12.72 -10.75 -3.10
C LYS A 71 11.93 -9.45 -2.92
N TYR A 72 10.88 -9.45 -2.10
CA TYR A 72 9.95 -8.33 -1.96
C TYR A 72 9.21 -7.98 -3.26
N MET A 73 8.95 -8.99 -4.10
CA MET A 73 8.36 -8.80 -5.43
C MET A 73 7.01 -9.52 -5.56
N ILE A 74 6.15 -8.97 -6.41
CA ILE A 74 4.87 -9.58 -6.79
C ILE A 74 4.84 -9.87 -8.29
N PHE A 75 4.04 -10.86 -8.66
CA PHE A 75 3.75 -11.19 -10.05
C PHE A 75 2.28 -10.96 -10.34
N VAL A 76 2.00 -10.16 -11.37
CA VAL A 76 0.65 -9.74 -11.74
C VAL A 76 0.28 -10.40 -13.07
N ASN A 77 -0.95 -10.90 -13.16
CA ASN A 77 -1.48 -11.48 -14.38
C ASN A 77 -1.56 -10.41 -15.51
N GLY A 78 -1.24 -10.79 -16.74
CA GLY A 78 -1.17 -9.88 -17.89
C GLY A 78 0.11 -9.03 -17.97
N VAL A 79 1.04 -9.21 -17.02
CA VAL A 79 2.36 -8.55 -17.04
C VAL A 79 3.45 -9.58 -17.28
N THR A 80 3.66 -9.89 -18.56
CA THR A 80 4.65 -10.85 -19.03
C THR A 80 5.62 -10.21 -20.04
N ILE A 81 6.82 -10.79 -20.11
CA ILE A 81 7.83 -10.51 -21.13
C ILE A 81 7.98 -11.76 -21.99
N LYS A 82 7.98 -11.58 -23.32
CA LYS A 82 8.27 -12.63 -24.29
C LYS A 82 9.78 -12.86 -24.35
N ARG A 83 10.22 -14.10 -24.16
CA ARG A 83 11.61 -14.50 -24.39
C ARG A 83 11.87 -14.73 -25.87
N THR A 84 13.13 -14.68 -26.27
CA THR A 84 13.57 -15.03 -27.63
C THR A 84 13.16 -16.45 -28.04
N VAL A 85 13.10 -17.37 -27.07
CA VAL A 85 12.66 -18.77 -27.24
C VAL A 85 11.13 -18.88 -27.39
N GLY A 86 10.38 -17.77 -27.39
CA GLY A 86 8.92 -17.74 -27.56
C GLY A 86 8.11 -17.99 -26.29
N THR A 87 8.75 -18.35 -25.17
CA THR A 87 8.08 -18.54 -23.88
C THR A 87 7.81 -17.21 -23.18
N GLU A 88 6.68 -17.11 -22.49
CA GLU A 88 6.34 -15.94 -21.68
C GLU A 88 6.79 -16.12 -20.23
N LYS A 89 7.35 -15.06 -19.65
CA LYS A 89 7.73 -15.02 -18.23
C LYS A 89 7.10 -13.82 -17.55
N GLN A 90 6.55 -14.03 -16.36
CA GLN A 90 6.00 -12.96 -15.54
C GLN A 90 7.09 -11.98 -15.07
N VAL A 91 6.73 -10.70 -15.07
CA VAL A 91 7.61 -9.63 -14.60
C VAL A 91 7.45 -9.47 -13.09
N ALA A 92 8.58 -9.36 -12.40
CA ALA A 92 8.60 -9.03 -10.99
C ALA A 92 8.33 -7.53 -10.81
N ILE A 93 7.34 -7.19 -9.99
CA ILE A 93 6.93 -5.82 -9.73
C ILE A 93 7.11 -5.52 -8.24
N GLU A 94 7.58 -4.33 -7.91
CA GLU A 94 7.67 -3.87 -6.53
C GLU A 94 6.29 -3.40 -6.02
N PRO A 95 5.87 -3.79 -4.80
CA PRO A 95 4.55 -3.45 -4.25
C PRO A 95 4.29 -1.94 -4.11
N SER A 96 5.34 -1.14 -3.94
CA SER A 96 5.26 0.32 -3.80
C SER A 96 4.78 1.02 -5.08
N ASN A 97 4.93 0.36 -6.24
CA ASN A 97 4.54 0.86 -7.55
C ASN A 97 3.10 0.50 -7.92
N VAL A 98 2.31 0.02 -6.95
CA VAL A 98 1.03 -0.63 -7.19
C VAL A 98 -0.05 -0.11 -6.21
N VAL A 99 -1.29 -0.01 -6.69
CA VAL A 99 -2.48 0.27 -5.87
C VAL A 99 -3.41 -0.93 -5.93
N ILE A 100 -3.94 -1.33 -4.78
CA ILE A 100 -4.97 -2.36 -4.67
C ILE A 100 -6.32 -1.77 -5.07
N THR A 101 -6.93 -2.34 -6.10
CA THR A 101 -8.25 -1.96 -6.61
C THR A 101 -9.35 -2.78 -5.94
N SER A 102 -9.15 -4.09 -5.84
CA SER A 102 -10.07 -5.04 -5.19
C SER A 102 -9.30 -5.98 -4.27
N MET A 103 -9.93 -6.39 -3.17
CA MET A 103 -9.31 -7.23 -2.14
C MET A 103 -10.07 -8.53 -1.96
N LYS A 104 -9.32 -9.63 -1.83
CA LYS A 104 -9.88 -10.94 -1.48
C LYS A 104 -10.12 -11.04 0.03
N LEU A 105 -11.38 -11.11 0.44
CA LEU A 105 -11.80 -11.04 1.85
C LEU A 105 -12.14 -12.39 2.49
N ASP A 106 -11.73 -13.50 1.90
CA ASP A 106 -12.10 -14.85 2.36
C ASP A 106 -11.63 -15.16 3.79
N ASP A 107 -10.50 -14.57 4.20
CA ASP A 107 -9.88 -14.81 5.50
C ASP A 107 -10.50 -13.91 6.58
N ASN A 108 -11.15 -14.55 7.57
CA ASN A 108 -11.71 -13.89 8.76
C ASN A 108 -10.70 -13.00 9.49
N MET A 109 -9.42 -13.38 9.53
CA MET A 109 -8.38 -12.57 10.18
C MET A 109 -8.09 -11.30 9.39
N ARG A 110 -8.13 -11.37 8.06
CA ARG A 110 -7.95 -10.20 7.18
C ARG A 110 -9.09 -9.20 7.37
N GLN A 111 -10.33 -9.69 7.43
CA GLN A 111 -11.50 -8.87 7.74
C GLN A 111 -11.37 -8.20 9.12
N ARG A 112 -11.00 -8.97 10.15
CA ARG A 112 -10.77 -8.42 11.50
C ARG A 112 -9.73 -7.30 11.52
N ILE A 113 -8.60 -7.45 10.80
CA ILE A 113 -7.54 -6.42 10.72
C ILE A 113 -8.04 -5.12 10.08
N LEU A 114 -8.86 -5.25 9.02
CA LEU A 114 -9.48 -4.11 8.34
C LEU A 114 -10.38 -3.31 9.28
N LEU A 115 -11.24 -4.01 10.02
CA LEU A 115 -12.27 -3.40 10.84
C LEU A 115 -11.73 -2.72 12.11
N ARG A 116 -10.50 -3.00 12.57
CA ARG A 116 -9.94 -2.41 13.82
C ARG A 116 -9.99 -0.88 13.89
N LYS A 117 -9.92 -0.19 12.75
CA LYS A 117 -9.93 1.29 12.69
C LYS A 117 -11.30 1.87 12.34
N VAL A 118 -12.24 1.03 11.93
CA VAL A 118 -13.58 1.45 11.53
C VAL A 118 -14.45 1.45 12.79
N LYS A 119 -14.68 2.63 13.37
CA LYS A 119 -15.48 2.79 14.60
C LYS A 119 -16.96 2.42 14.43
N GLU A 120 -17.48 2.50 13.21
CA GLU A 120 -18.84 2.06 12.86
C GLU A 120 -18.84 1.48 11.46
N VAL A 121 -19.30 0.24 11.34
CA VAL A 121 -19.41 -0.46 10.06
C VAL A 121 -20.72 0.00 9.41
N VAL A 122 -20.64 0.94 8.48
CA VAL A 122 -21.69 1.06 7.47
C VAL A 122 -21.49 -0.14 6.55
N VAL A 123 -22.10 -1.27 6.91
CA VAL A 123 -22.26 -2.40 6.00
C VAL A 123 -23.29 -1.93 4.97
N PRO A 124 -22.94 -1.66 3.70
CA PRO A 124 -23.95 -1.72 2.67
C PRO A 124 -24.45 -3.16 2.67
N LYS A 125 -25.63 -3.40 3.24
CA LYS A 125 -26.36 -4.66 3.07
C LYS A 125 -26.45 -4.87 1.57
N LYS A 126 -25.72 -5.85 1.04
CA LYS A 126 -25.98 -6.38 -0.29
C LYS A 126 -27.38 -6.99 -0.22
N GLU A 127 -28.36 -6.27 -0.73
CA GLU A 127 -29.67 -6.81 -1.02
C GLU A 127 -29.49 -7.96 -2.01
N VAL A 128 -29.70 -9.18 -1.53
CA VAL A 128 -29.89 -10.33 -2.40
C VAL A 128 -31.30 -10.19 -2.97
N LYS A 129 -31.42 -9.61 -4.17
CA LYS A 129 -32.61 -9.80 -5.00
C LYS A 129 -32.64 -11.26 -5.45
N VAL A 130 -33.31 -12.10 -4.67
CA VAL A 130 -33.80 -13.40 -5.16
C VAL A 130 -35.10 -13.07 -5.89
N GLU A 131 -35.07 -13.12 -7.22
CA GLU A 131 -36.29 -13.12 -8.02
C GLU A 131 -36.85 -14.55 -8.03
N PRO A 132 -38.03 -14.82 -7.44
CA PRO A 132 -38.75 -16.03 -7.78
C PRO A 132 -39.49 -15.81 -9.10
N LYS A 133 -39.07 -16.57 -10.11
CA LYS A 133 -39.78 -16.77 -11.37
C LYS A 133 -41.14 -17.41 -11.07
N VAL A 134 -42.24 -16.69 -11.31
CA VAL A 134 -43.57 -17.30 -11.49
C VAL A 134 -44.27 -16.62 -12.65
N GLU A 135 -44.52 -17.41 -13.68
CA GLU A 135 -45.35 -17.11 -14.84
C GLU A 135 -46.83 -17.13 -14.43
N ALA A 136 -47.58 -16.05 -14.71
CA ALA A 136 -49.01 -16.12 -15.01
C ALA A 136 -49.47 -14.80 -15.66
N LYS A 137 -50.11 -14.94 -16.82
CA LYS A 137 -50.70 -13.89 -17.65
C LYS A 137 -51.94 -13.29 -16.97
N THR A 138 -52.16 -11.98 -17.12
CA THR A 138 -53.49 -11.39 -17.33
C THR A 138 -53.37 -10.13 -18.19
N GLU A 139 -54.13 -10.13 -19.27
CA GLU A 139 -54.29 -9.04 -20.23
C GLU A 139 -55.24 -8.00 -19.66
N ILE A 140 -54.89 -6.71 -19.69
CA ILE A 140 -55.83 -5.60 -19.92
C ILE A 140 -55.09 -4.50 -20.68
N ALA A 141 -55.56 -4.21 -21.89
CA ALA A 141 -55.16 -3.08 -22.70
C ALA A 141 -56.01 -1.85 -22.34
N VAL A 142 -55.39 -0.68 -22.13
CA VAL A 142 -55.93 0.64 -22.49
C VAL A 142 -54.76 1.58 -22.81
N ALA A 143 -54.82 2.21 -23.98
CA ALA A 143 -53.89 3.19 -24.50
C ALA A 143 -54.22 4.61 -24.00
N SER A 144 -53.20 5.47 -23.84
CA SER A 144 -53.21 6.88 -24.29
C SER A 144 -51.93 7.61 -23.85
N ASP A 145 -51.23 8.16 -24.84
CA ASP A 145 -50.57 9.48 -24.88
C ASP A 145 -50.07 10.16 -23.59
N ALA A 146 -48.78 10.50 -23.54
CA ALA A 146 -48.30 11.88 -23.69
C ALA A 146 -46.80 12.02 -23.39
N LYS A 147 -46.09 12.65 -24.32
CA LYS A 147 -44.76 13.25 -24.17
C LYS A 147 -44.74 14.21 -22.97
N ALA A 148 -43.69 14.12 -22.14
CA ALA A 148 -43.16 15.25 -21.40
C ALA A 148 -41.63 15.11 -21.34
N GLU A 149 -40.98 15.78 -22.30
CA GLU A 149 -39.56 16.07 -22.31
C GLU A 149 -39.26 17.00 -21.12
N HIS A 150 -38.32 16.63 -20.25
CA HIS A 150 -37.84 17.48 -19.16
C HIS A 150 -36.45 17.99 -19.54
N ASP A 151 -36.43 19.08 -20.30
CA ASP A 151 -35.23 19.81 -20.64
C ASP A 151 -34.76 20.61 -19.41
N HIS A 152 -33.66 20.16 -18.79
CA HIS A 152 -32.90 20.98 -17.84
C HIS A 152 -32.05 22.01 -18.62
N SER A 153 -32.74 23.00 -19.17
CA SER A 153 -32.16 24.25 -19.62
C SER A 153 -31.85 25.15 -18.42
N SER A 154 -30.66 25.75 -18.44
CA SER A 154 -30.19 26.87 -17.60
C SER A 154 -29.79 26.55 -16.14
N HIS A 155 -28.51 26.22 -15.95
CA HIS A 155 -27.78 26.82 -14.83
C HIS A 155 -26.74 27.77 -15.41
N ALA A 156 -27.15 29.03 -15.48
CA ALA A 156 -26.32 30.17 -15.86
C ALA A 156 -25.16 30.33 -14.88
N GLY A 157 -24.05 30.83 -15.42
CA GLY A 157 -22.74 30.89 -14.79
C GLY A 157 -22.74 31.46 -13.38
N HIS A 158 -22.02 30.77 -12.49
CA HIS A 158 -21.52 31.34 -11.26
C HIS A 158 -20.07 31.77 -11.52
N ASP A 159 -19.90 33.02 -11.95
CA ASP A 159 -18.60 33.64 -12.16
C ASP A 159 -17.92 33.87 -10.81
N HIS A 160 -16.92 33.05 -10.49
CA HIS A 160 -15.98 33.31 -9.38
C HIS A 160 -14.95 34.35 -9.82
N ALA A 161 -15.42 35.59 -10.00
CA ALA A 161 -14.56 36.74 -10.18
C ALA A 161 -13.97 37.18 -8.82
N GLY A 162 -12.64 37.07 -8.70
CA GLY A 162 -11.83 37.89 -7.78
C GLY A 162 -11.89 37.51 -6.30
N HIS A 163 -11.08 36.54 -5.90
CA HIS A 163 -10.50 36.58 -4.55
C HIS A 163 -9.02 36.92 -4.68
N ASP A 164 -8.74 38.22 -4.65
CA ASP A 164 -7.38 38.77 -4.65
C ASP A 164 -6.70 38.40 -3.33
N HIS A 165 -5.81 37.41 -3.38
CA HIS A 165 -4.82 37.18 -2.32
C HIS A 165 -3.75 38.26 -2.40
N ALA A 166 -4.11 39.46 -1.98
CA ALA A 166 -3.17 40.54 -1.74
C ALA A 166 -2.13 40.07 -0.70
N SER A 167 -0.90 39.88 -1.17
CA SER A 167 0.35 40.15 -0.45
C SER A 167 0.31 39.93 1.07
N HIS A 168 0.54 38.69 1.50
CA HIS A 168 1.09 38.49 2.84
C HIS A 168 2.61 38.69 2.76
N ASP A 169 3.03 39.92 3.01
CA ASP A 169 4.43 40.29 3.16
C ASP A 169 5.02 39.55 4.37
N HIS A 170 5.81 38.52 4.13
CA HIS A 170 6.69 37.91 5.13
C HIS A 170 7.91 38.81 5.35
N ALA A 171 7.67 40.03 5.83
CA ALA A 171 8.71 40.90 6.35
C ALA A 171 9.06 40.47 7.78
N GLY A 172 10.27 39.92 7.96
CA GLY A 172 10.93 39.82 9.26
C GLY A 172 10.73 38.50 10.00
N HIS A 173 11.38 37.42 9.53
CA HIS A 173 11.90 36.43 10.46
C HIS A 173 13.42 36.61 10.53
N ASP A 174 13.86 37.35 11.54
CA ASP A 174 15.28 37.55 11.83
C ASP A 174 15.91 36.19 12.15
N HIS A 175 16.59 35.63 11.16
CA HIS A 175 17.56 34.57 11.38
C HIS A 175 18.72 35.18 12.16
N VAL A 176 18.67 35.06 13.49
CA VAL A 176 19.83 35.29 14.36
C VAL A 176 20.98 34.47 13.80
N ALA A 177 21.99 35.16 13.28
CA ALA A 177 23.21 34.58 12.76
C ALA A 177 23.83 33.70 13.87
N HIS A 178 23.87 32.39 13.62
CA HIS A 178 24.56 31.47 14.52
C HIS A 178 26.06 31.65 14.29
N ASP A 179 26.70 32.45 15.14
CA ASP A 179 28.15 32.61 15.15
C ASP A 179 28.81 31.24 15.43
N PRO A 180 29.61 30.69 14.50
CA PRO A 180 30.19 29.35 14.64
C PRO A 180 31.37 29.30 15.62
N ALA A 181 31.73 30.39 16.31
CA ALA A 181 32.93 30.46 17.14
C ALA A 181 32.77 30.04 18.63
N LYS A 182 31.59 29.58 19.07
CA LYS A 182 31.38 29.07 20.44
C LYS A 182 30.64 27.72 20.46
N SER A 183 31.25 26.69 19.91
CA SER A 183 30.96 25.31 20.33
C SER A 183 32.12 24.82 21.22
N GLU A 184 31.94 24.92 22.54
CA GLU A 184 32.78 24.22 23.50
C GLU A 184 32.82 22.73 23.13
N LYS A 185 34.01 22.23 22.82
CA LYS A 185 34.25 20.80 22.60
C LYS A 185 33.94 20.08 23.90
N LYS A 186 32.74 19.49 24.03
CA LYS A 186 32.51 18.44 25.01
C LYS A 186 33.29 17.21 24.54
N GLU A 187 34.44 16.97 25.16
CA GLU A 187 35.21 15.76 24.95
C GLU A 187 34.34 14.54 25.31
N HIS A 188 34.07 13.69 24.33
CA HIS A 188 33.42 12.40 24.56
C HIS A 188 34.46 11.41 25.11
N PRO A 189 34.17 10.67 26.19
CA PRO A 189 35.11 9.69 26.72
C PRO A 189 35.39 8.59 25.68
N THR A 190 36.66 8.43 25.33
CA THR A 190 37.13 7.37 24.42
C THR A 190 36.93 6.02 25.11
N TYR A 191 36.02 5.19 24.60
CA TYR A 191 35.79 3.86 25.15
C TYR A 191 36.96 2.93 24.75
N ALA A 192 37.70 2.42 25.73
CA ALA A 192 38.77 1.45 25.51
C ALA A 192 38.20 0.13 24.96
N LYS A 193 38.79 -0.38 23.87
CA LYS A 193 38.39 -1.66 23.26
C LYS A 193 38.69 -2.81 24.24
N PRO A 194 37.75 -3.74 24.50
CA PRO A 194 38.02 -4.89 25.37
C PRO A 194 38.99 -5.86 24.70
N ALA A 195 39.98 -6.34 25.48
CA ALA A 195 40.98 -7.31 25.05
C ALA A 195 40.32 -8.65 24.64
N LYS A 196 40.70 -9.18 23.47
CA LYS A 196 40.27 -10.50 23.01
C LYS A 196 40.80 -11.58 23.96
N LYS A 197 39.92 -12.27 24.68
CA LYS A 197 40.27 -13.50 25.42
C LYS A 197 40.67 -14.56 24.39
N LYS A 198 41.91 -15.04 24.44
CA LYS A 198 42.38 -16.18 23.64
C LYS A 198 41.61 -17.42 24.10
N ALA A 199 41.02 -18.16 23.16
CA ALA A 199 40.40 -19.45 23.43
C ALA A 199 41.50 -20.43 23.84
N THR A 200 41.37 -21.02 25.02
CA THR A 200 42.18 -22.17 25.46
C THR A 200 41.64 -23.41 24.79
N THR A 201 42.41 -23.98 23.87
CA THR A 201 42.19 -25.30 23.27
C THR A 201 42.33 -26.37 24.37
N SER A 202 41.23 -27.05 24.68
CA SER A 202 41.23 -28.22 25.56
C SER A 202 41.87 -29.41 24.85
N ALA A 203 42.99 -29.88 25.38
CA ALA A 203 43.72 -31.06 24.92
C ALA A 203 42.84 -32.32 25.03
N GLN A 204 42.70 -33.06 23.92
CA GLN A 204 42.19 -34.42 23.91
C GLN A 204 43.23 -35.33 24.56
N LYS A 205 42.81 -36.06 25.58
CA LYS A 205 43.61 -37.05 26.30
C LYS A 205 43.39 -38.41 25.65
N GLU A 206 44.43 -38.92 25.01
CA GLU A 206 44.57 -40.33 24.62
C GLU A 206 44.49 -41.23 25.86
N LYS A 207 43.63 -42.25 25.79
CA LYS A 207 43.75 -43.61 26.35
C LYS A 207 42.88 -44.48 25.43
N GLY A 208 43.33 -45.54 24.77
CA GLY A 208 44.36 -46.51 25.15
C GLY A 208 43.64 -47.79 25.61
N TYR A 209 43.73 -48.83 24.76
CA TYR A 209 43.04 -50.13 24.73
C TYR A 209 41.66 -50.17 24.07
#